data_AF-A0AA89BKL9-F1
#
_entry.id   AF-A0AA89BKL9-F1
#
_cell.length_a   1.000
_cell.length_b   1.000
_cell.length_c   1.000
_cell.angle_alpha   90.00
_cell.angle_beta   90.00
_cell.angle_gamma   90.00
#
_symmetry.space_group_name_H-M   'P 1'
#
loop_
_entity.id
_entity.type
_entity.pdbx_description
1 polymer ?
#
loop_
_entity_poly.entity_id
_entity_poly.type
_entity_poly.pdbx_seq_one_letter_code
_entity_poly.pdbx_strand_id
1 'polypeptide(L)'
;MFFFYIIVGVFSCLRRNLVSAAVGFYYLARLDKCILIPGLEQFDISYMAYVAFLRVQVSHSNPIVMTFCELLVRRINALQPNNTGQLSTVSIEDGKRNQKTKSLARRRWFKAVTLLRNPALICESKPQLLKKTVSNQGIEENIHVTHYENITVYENNAI
;
A
#
# COMPACT_ATOMS: atom_id res chain seq x y z
N MET A 1 -7.53 53.82 -44.90
CA MET A 1 -7.15 52.41 -45.14
C MET A 1 -6.17 51.86 -44.10
N PHE A 2 -5.11 52.58 -43.72
CA PHE A 2 -4.13 52.14 -42.69
C PHE A 2 -4.76 51.79 -41.32
N PHE A 3 -5.56 52.70 -40.73
CA PHE A 3 -6.19 52.48 -39.42
C PHE A 3 -7.15 51.29 -39.38
N PHE A 4 -7.82 50.99 -40.50
CA PHE A 4 -8.72 49.85 -40.59
C PHE A 4 -7.98 48.53 -40.40
N TYR A 5 -6.82 48.36 -41.04
CA TYR A 5 -6.00 47.16 -40.88
C TYR A 5 -5.45 47.01 -39.46
N ILE A 6 -5.10 48.11 -38.79
CA ILE A 6 -4.67 48.08 -37.39
C ILE A 6 -5.81 47.57 -36.49
N ILE A 7 -7.03 48.12 -36.64
CA ILE A 7 -8.19 47.71 -35.84
C ILE A 7 -8.53 46.24 -36.08
N VAL A 8 -8.52 45.79 -37.34
CA VAL A 8 -8.75 44.38 -37.70
C VAL A 8 -7.67 43.47 -37.12
N GLY A 9 -6.40 43.91 -37.12
CA GLY A 9 -5.28 43.17 -36.53
C GLY A 9 -5.42 43.03 -35.01
N VAL A 10 -5.76 44.13 -34.32
CA VAL A 10 -6.00 44.13 -32.86
C VAL A 10 -7.16 43.21 -32.50
N PHE A 11 -8.28 43.29 -33.23
CA PHE A 11 -9.43 42.43 -32.98
C PHE A 11 -9.11 40.95 -33.23
N SER A 12 -8.35 40.64 -34.29
CA SER A 12 -7.90 39.29 -34.61
C SER A 12 -6.99 38.72 -33.53
N CYS A 13 -6.06 39.53 -33.01
CA CYS A 13 -5.19 39.18 -31.91
C CYS A 13 -6.00 38.93 -30.63
N LEU A 14 -6.91 39.85 -30.28
CA LEU A 14 -7.73 39.75 -29.09
C LEU A 14 -8.61 38.50 -29.12
N ARG A 15 -9.26 38.21 -30.25
CA ARG A 15 -10.04 36.99 -30.46
C ARG A 15 -9.19 35.73 -30.24
N ARG A 16 -7.97 35.69 -30.79
CA ARG A 16 -7.06 34.54 -30.63
C ARG A 16 -6.70 34.32 -29.16
N ASN A 17 -6.37 35.39 -28.43
CA ASN A 17 -6.05 35.32 -27.01
C ASN A 17 -7.25 34.87 -26.18
N LEU A 18 -8.45 35.40 -26.48
CA LEU A 18 -9.67 35.05 -25.76
C LEU A 18 -10.05 33.57 -25.95
N VAL A 19 -9.97 33.05 -27.19
CA VAL A 19 -10.22 31.63 -27.47
C VAL A 19 -9.18 30.75 -26.78
N SER A 20 -7.89 31.11 -26.84
CA SER A 20 -6.82 30.37 -26.16
C SER A 20 -7.01 30.34 -24.65
N ALA A 21 -7.39 31.47 -24.05
CA ALA A 21 -7.66 31.55 -22.61
C ALA A 21 -8.87 30.71 -22.22
N ALA A 22 -9.98 30.80 -22.95
CA ALA A 22 -11.19 30.01 -22.69
C ALA A 22 -10.91 28.50 -22.76
N VAL A 23 -10.13 28.07 -23.76
CA VAL A 23 -9.69 26.68 -23.90
C VAL A 23 -8.77 26.29 -22.74
N GLY A 24 -7.83 27.16 -22.34
CA GLY A 24 -6.98 26.96 -21.16
C GLY A 24 -7.79 26.80 -19.87
N PHE A 25 -8.81 27.63 -19.63
CA PHE A 25 -9.70 27.51 -18.48
C PHE A 25 -10.52 26.23 -18.50
N TYR A 26 -11.02 25.81 -19.66
CA TYR A 26 -11.72 24.53 -19.79
C TYR A 26 -10.83 23.34 -19.45
N TYR A 27 -9.56 23.37 -19.87
CA TYR A 27 -8.58 22.35 -19.51
C TYR A 27 -8.14 22.44 -18.05
N LEU A 28 -7.99 23.63 -17.47
CA LEU A 28 -7.75 23.79 -16.03
C LEU A 28 -8.87 23.19 -15.18
N ALA A 29 -10.13 23.30 -15.64
CA ALA A 29 -11.26 22.65 -15.00
C ALA A 29 -11.22 21.11 -15.10
N ARG A 30 -10.49 20.57 -16.08
CA ARG A 30 -10.19 19.13 -16.22
C ARG A 30 -8.71 18.90 -15.91
N LEU A 31 -8.36 18.84 -14.62
CA LEU A 31 -7.01 18.63 -14.07
C LEU A 31 -6.25 17.37 -14.54
N ASP A 32 -6.83 16.59 -15.46
CA ASP A 32 -6.28 15.32 -15.94
C ASP A 32 -5.04 15.47 -16.84
N LYS A 33 -4.69 16.69 -17.29
CA LYS A 33 -3.61 16.91 -18.26
C LYS A 33 -2.71 18.08 -17.83
N CYS A 34 -1.41 17.81 -17.68
CA CYS A 34 -0.40 18.87 -17.60
C CYS A 34 -0.43 19.73 -18.87
N ILE A 35 -0.64 21.04 -18.71
CA ILE A 35 -0.54 22.02 -19.82
C ILE A 35 0.95 22.34 -20.11
N LEU A 36 1.84 21.98 -19.20
CA LEU A 36 3.26 22.29 -19.25
C LEU A 36 4.05 21.26 -20.09
N ILE A 37 5.17 21.71 -20.65
CA ILE A 37 6.06 20.88 -21.50
C ILE A 37 6.57 19.68 -20.68
N PRO A 38 6.64 18.47 -21.26
CA PRO A 38 7.21 17.30 -20.58
C PRO A 38 8.60 17.62 -20.01
N GLY A 39 8.77 17.44 -18.70
CA GLY A 39 10.01 17.77 -17.97
C GLY A 39 9.92 19.02 -17.07
N LEU A 40 8.93 19.88 -17.27
CA LEU A 40 8.63 21.00 -16.34
C LEU A 40 7.40 20.72 -15.46
N GLU A 41 6.80 19.54 -15.56
CA GLU A 41 5.58 19.15 -14.85
C GLU A 41 5.63 19.41 -13.33
N GLN A 42 6.82 19.36 -12.72
CA GLN A 42 7.03 19.63 -11.29
C GLN A 42 6.79 21.10 -10.88
N PHE A 43 6.83 22.04 -11.83
CA PHE A 43 6.49 23.44 -11.57
C PHE A 43 4.98 23.69 -11.51
N ASP A 44 4.15 22.74 -11.99
CA ASP A 44 2.70 22.84 -11.91
C ASP A 44 2.20 22.25 -10.58
N ILE A 45 1.94 23.15 -9.62
CA ILE A 45 1.45 22.80 -8.27
C ILE A 45 0.11 22.07 -8.34
N SER A 46 -0.79 22.49 -9.23
CA SER A 46 -2.13 21.91 -9.34
C SER A 46 -2.07 20.48 -9.84
N TYR A 47 -1.23 20.23 -10.85
CA TYR A 47 -0.99 18.87 -11.34
C TYR A 47 -0.30 17.99 -10.29
N MET A 48 0.73 18.50 -9.60
CA MET A 48 1.41 17.75 -8.55
C MET A 48 0.48 17.41 -7.38
N ALA A 49 -0.40 18.33 -6.99
CA ALA A 49 -1.44 18.08 -5.99
C ALA A 49 -2.42 16.99 -6.45
N TYR A 50 -2.84 16.99 -7.72
CA TYR A 50 -3.69 15.94 -8.31
C TYR A 50 -3.01 14.57 -8.30
N VAL A 51 -1.74 14.49 -8.71
CA VAL A 51 -0.97 13.23 -8.68
C VAL A 51 -0.78 12.73 -7.25
N ALA A 52 -0.49 13.62 -6.30
CA ALA A 52 -0.40 13.27 -4.90
C ALA A 52 -1.73 12.72 -4.36
N PHE A 53 -2.84 13.39 -4.70
CA PHE A 53 -4.19 12.93 -4.38
C PHE A 53 -4.50 11.55 -4.95
N LEU A 54 -4.22 11.31 -6.23
CA LEU A 54 -4.37 10.00 -6.87
C LEU A 54 -3.60 8.90 -6.13
N ARG A 55 -2.34 9.16 -5.77
CA ARG A 55 -1.50 8.19 -5.04
C ARG A 55 -2.09 7.85 -3.68
N VAL A 56 -2.56 8.86 -2.95
CA VAL A 56 -3.23 8.67 -1.66
C VAL A 56 -4.54 7.90 -1.84
N GLN A 57 -5.35 8.26 -2.84
CA GLN A 57 -6.61 7.57 -3.13
C GLN A 57 -6.41 6.11 -3.51
N VAL A 58 -5.46 5.78 -4.38
CA VAL A 58 -5.14 4.39 -4.73
C VAL A 58 -4.66 3.60 -3.51
N SER A 59 -3.95 4.25 -2.59
CA SER A 59 -3.48 3.62 -1.36
C SER A 59 -4.62 3.38 -0.36
N HIS A 60 -5.54 4.33 -0.21
CA HIS A 60 -6.67 4.24 0.73
C HIS A 60 -7.85 3.43 0.21
N SER A 61 -8.14 3.50 -1.09
CA SER A 61 -9.30 2.88 -1.74
C SER A 61 -8.89 1.66 -2.56
N ASN A 62 -7.90 0.90 -2.09
CA ASN A 62 -7.47 -0.29 -2.79
C ASN A 62 -8.53 -1.41 -2.66
N PRO A 63 -9.21 -1.82 -3.75
CA PRO A 63 -10.28 -2.81 -3.68
C PRO A 63 -9.76 -4.19 -3.25
N ILE A 64 -8.49 -4.50 -3.53
CA ILE A 64 -7.87 -5.77 -3.14
C ILE A 64 -7.74 -5.84 -1.62
N VAL A 65 -7.26 -4.77 -0.99
CA VAL A 65 -7.12 -4.71 0.48
C VAL A 65 -8.49 -4.75 1.15
N MET A 66 -9.45 -3.98 0.64
CA MET A 66 -10.82 -3.96 1.19
C MET A 66 -11.48 -5.33 1.13
N THR A 67 -11.44 -6.00 -0.03
CA THR A 67 -11.99 -7.35 -0.20
C THR A 67 -11.23 -8.39 0.62
N PHE A 68 -9.90 -8.28 0.73
CA PHE A 68 -9.10 -9.15 1.59
C PHE A 68 -9.51 -9.01 3.07
N CYS A 69 -9.63 -7.78 3.58
CA CYS A 69 -10.08 -7.52 4.94
C CYS A 69 -11.49 -8.05 5.17
N GLU A 70 -12.41 -7.86 4.23
CA GLU A 70 -13.78 -8.40 4.30
C GLU A 70 -13.78 -9.94 4.38
N LEU A 71 -13.00 -10.61 3.53
CA LEU A 71 -12.83 -12.06 3.58
C LEU A 71 -12.26 -12.53 4.93
N LEU A 72 -11.32 -11.76 5.50
CA LEU A 72 -10.69 -12.07 6.77
C LEU A 72 -11.70 -11.91 7.93
N VAL A 73 -12.46 -10.82 7.97
CA VAL A 73 -13.52 -10.57 8.96
C VAL A 73 -14.61 -11.64 8.88
N ARG A 74 -15.11 -11.95 7.67
CA ARG A 74 -16.08 -13.04 7.46
C ARG A 74 -15.58 -14.37 8.02
N ARG A 75 -14.29 -14.66 7.83
CA ARG A 75 -13.68 -15.87 8.36
C ARG A 75 -13.55 -15.87 9.88
N ILE A 76 -13.17 -14.74 10.49
CA ILE A 76 -13.11 -14.61 11.95
C ILE A 76 -14.51 -14.77 12.56
N ASN A 77 -15.52 -14.12 11.99
CA ASN A 77 -16.90 -14.22 12.46
C ASN A 77 -17.45 -15.64 12.31
N ALA A 78 -17.12 -16.35 11.23
CA ALA A 78 -17.47 -17.77 11.07
C ALA A 78 -16.77 -18.70 12.06
N LEU A 79 -15.67 -18.26 12.68
CA LEU A 79 -14.94 -19.00 13.72
C LEU A 79 -15.37 -18.62 15.14
N GLN A 80 -16.07 -17.50 15.33
CA GLN A 80 -16.73 -17.19 16.59
C GLN A 80 -18.00 -18.05 16.69
N PRO A 81 -18.11 -18.95 17.70
CA PRO A 81 -19.36 -19.61 17.98
C PRO A 81 -20.33 -18.54 18.48
N ASN A 82 -21.46 -18.34 17.78
CA ASN A 82 -22.55 -17.55 18.32
C ASN A 82 -22.92 -18.15 19.70
N ASN A 83 -22.71 -17.37 20.77
CA ASN A 83 -23.27 -17.61 22.10
C ASN A 83 -24.80 -17.38 22.08
N THR A 84 -25.51 -18.03 21.15
CA THR A 84 -26.96 -18.09 21.15
C THR A 84 -27.30 -19.54 21.48
N GLY A 85 -27.85 -19.71 22.68
CA GLY A 85 -27.75 -20.94 23.46
C GLY A 85 -28.17 -22.21 22.72
N GLN A 86 -27.31 -23.22 22.82
CA GLN A 86 -27.76 -24.62 22.83
C GLN A 86 -26.75 -25.43 23.66
N LEU A 87 -27.21 -25.78 24.86
CA LEU A 87 -26.67 -26.83 25.70
C LEU A 87 -26.68 -28.13 24.89
N SER A 88 -25.51 -28.65 24.54
CA SER A 88 -25.35 -30.04 24.13
C SER A 88 -23.96 -30.51 24.53
N THR A 89 -23.98 -31.31 25.57
CA THR A 89 -22.88 -32.07 26.14
C THR A 89 -22.40 -33.13 25.15
N VAL A 90 -21.14 -33.56 25.34
CA VAL A 90 -20.54 -34.83 24.87
C VAL A 90 -19.81 -34.80 23.50
N SER A 91 -18.49 -34.98 23.57
CA SER A 91 -17.56 -35.48 22.53
C SER A 91 -17.25 -34.61 21.30
N ILE A 92 -16.57 -33.46 21.48
CA ILE A 92 -16.02 -32.65 20.37
C ILE A 92 -14.58 -32.17 20.67
N GLU A 93 -13.64 -33.09 20.86
CA GLU A 93 -12.20 -32.73 20.87
C GLU A 93 -11.44 -33.30 19.67
N ASP A 94 -11.69 -34.56 19.29
CA ASP A 94 -10.99 -35.22 18.17
C ASP A 94 -11.35 -34.69 16.78
N GLY A 95 -12.60 -34.28 16.57
CA GLY A 95 -13.08 -33.71 15.30
C GLY A 95 -12.43 -32.35 14.97
N LYS A 96 -12.25 -31.49 15.98
CA LYS A 96 -11.64 -30.16 15.82
C LYS A 96 -10.16 -30.25 15.47
N ARG A 97 -9.43 -31.21 16.05
CA ARG A 97 -7.99 -31.43 15.77
C ARG A 97 -7.77 -31.92 14.33
N ASN A 98 -8.58 -32.88 13.87
CA ASN A 98 -8.51 -33.41 12.50
C ASN A 98 -8.94 -32.41 11.43
N GLN A 99 -9.88 -31.52 11.73
CA GLN A 99 -10.30 -30.47 10.79
C GLN A 99 -9.25 -29.36 10.66
N LYS A 100 -8.55 -29.01 11.76
CA LYS A 100 -7.41 -28.09 11.76
C LYS A 100 -6.22 -28.63 10.96
N THR A 101 -5.86 -29.90 11.14
CA THR A 101 -4.73 -30.54 10.41
C THR A 101 -5.01 -30.67 8.91
N LYS A 102 -6.23 -31.05 8.50
CA LYS A 102 -6.65 -31.06 7.09
C LYS A 102 -6.60 -29.67 6.44
N SER A 103 -6.97 -28.62 7.19
CA SER A 103 -6.84 -27.22 6.75
C SER A 103 -5.37 -26.81 6.54
N LEU A 104 -4.46 -27.23 7.42
CA LEU A 104 -3.02 -26.95 7.31
C LEU A 104 -2.39 -27.64 6.09
N ALA A 105 -2.70 -28.92 5.86
CA ALA A 105 -2.22 -29.65 4.69
C ALA A 105 -2.67 -28.98 3.39
N ARG A 106 -3.95 -28.59 3.32
CA ARG A 106 -4.50 -27.89 2.14
C ARG A 106 -3.85 -26.52 1.92
N ARG A 107 -3.60 -25.73 2.98
CA ARG A 107 -2.87 -24.45 2.89
C ARG A 107 -1.43 -24.64 2.40
N ARG A 108 -0.71 -25.65 2.92
CA ARG A 108 0.66 -25.99 2.50
C ARG A 108 0.69 -26.41 1.02
N TRP A 109 -0.28 -27.20 0.58
CA TRP A 109 -0.43 -27.58 -0.81
C TRP A 109 -0.68 -26.38 -1.72
N PHE A 110 -1.65 -25.51 -1.39
CA PHE A 110 -1.90 -24.29 -2.18
C PHE A 110 -0.66 -23.40 -2.26
N LYS A 111 0.09 -23.24 -1.16
CA LYS A 111 1.38 -22.50 -1.18
C LYS A 111 2.38 -23.14 -2.14
N ALA A 112 2.56 -24.46 -2.10
CA ALA A 112 3.47 -25.17 -2.99
C ALA A 112 3.06 -25.02 -4.47
N VAL A 113 1.77 -25.18 -4.77
CA VAL A 113 1.23 -24.99 -6.12
C VAL A 113 1.45 -23.57 -6.63
N THR A 114 1.22 -22.55 -5.80
CA THR A 114 1.46 -21.15 -6.17
C THR A 114 2.94 -20.88 -6.43
N LEU A 115 3.84 -21.40 -5.58
CA LEU A 115 5.29 -21.23 -5.75
C LEU A 115 5.81 -21.93 -7.02
N LEU A 116 5.33 -23.14 -7.32
CA LEU A 116 5.71 -23.88 -8.52
C LEU A 116 5.28 -23.17 -9.81
N ARG A 117 4.10 -22.52 -9.79
CA ARG A 117 3.58 -21.78 -10.95
C ARG A 117 4.16 -20.37 -11.10
N ASN A 118 4.80 -19.83 -10.05
CA ASN A 118 5.33 -18.47 -10.02
C ASN A 118 6.80 -18.48 -9.53
N PRO A 119 7.76 -18.90 -10.38
CA PRO A 119 9.16 -19.07 -9.97
C PRO A 119 9.84 -17.77 -9.52
N ALA A 120 9.40 -16.60 -10.01
CA ALA A 120 9.93 -15.30 -9.59
C ALA A 120 9.79 -15.06 -8.06
N LEU A 121 8.70 -15.53 -7.46
CA LEU A 121 8.44 -15.37 -6.02
C LEU A 121 9.38 -16.21 -5.15
N ILE A 122 9.93 -17.31 -5.68
CA ILE A 122 10.90 -18.16 -4.98
C ILE A 122 12.23 -17.40 -4.81
N CYS A 123 12.63 -16.66 -5.83
CA CYS A 123 13.87 -15.89 -5.82
C CYS A 123 13.80 -14.72 -4.83
N GLU A 124 12.63 -14.09 -4.68
CA GLU A 124 12.42 -12.98 -3.74
C GLU A 124 12.16 -13.45 -2.30
N SER A 125 11.58 -14.64 -2.10
CA SER A 125 11.29 -15.16 -0.76
C SER A 125 12.54 -15.53 0.05
N LYS A 126 13.59 -16.05 -0.60
CA LYS A 126 14.86 -16.43 0.07
C LYS A 126 15.60 -15.24 0.70
N PRO A 127 15.85 -14.11 0.00
CA PRO A 127 16.55 -12.98 0.58
C PRO A 127 15.76 -12.27 1.69
N GLN A 128 14.42 -12.21 1.60
CA GLN A 128 13.58 -11.62 2.67
C GLN A 128 13.64 -12.44 3.96
N LEU A 129 13.69 -13.77 3.85
CA LEU A 129 13.86 -14.65 5.02
C LEU A 129 15.25 -14.49 5.63
N LEU A 130 16.30 -14.42 4.81
CA LEU A 130 17.67 -14.18 5.26
C LEU A 130 17.82 -12.81 5.94
N LYS A 131 17.24 -11.75 5.37
CA LYS A 131 17.24 -10.41 5.98
C LYS A 131 16.50 -10.38 7.31
N LYS A 132 15.40 -11.14 7.44
CA LYS A 132 14.68 -11.28 8.70
C LYS A 132 15.51 -12.04 9.75
N THR A 133 16.17 -13.14 9.41
CA THR A 133 17.06 -13.84 10.36
C THR A 133 18.24 -12.97 10.77
N VAL A 134 18.91 -12.30 9.83
CA VAL A 134 20.04 -11.39 10.14
C VAL A 134 19.61 -10.21 10.99
N SER A 135 18.43 -9.62 10.73
CA SER A 135 17.88 -8.55 11.55
C SER A 135 17.48 -9.00 12.96
N ASN A 136 17.00 -10.24 13.15
CA ASN A 136 16.70 -10.75 14.50
C ASN A 136 17.99 -11.08 15.25
N GLN A 137 19.01 -11.59 14.55
CA GLN A 137 20.31 -11.93 15.13
C GLN A 137 21.09 -10.69 15.59
N GLY A 138 21.03 -9.58 14.82
CA GLY A 138 21.60 -8.29 15.24
C GLY A 138 20.86 -7.60 16.39
N ILE A 139 19.59 -7.93 16.63
CA ILE A 139 18.84 -7.46 17.80
C ILE A 139 19.24 -8.30 19.03
N GLU A 140 19.41 -9.62 18.88
CA GLU A 140 19.87 -10.49 19.98
C GLU A 140 21.31 -10.18 20.41
N GLU A 141 22.23 -9.89 19.48
CA GLU A 141 23.60 -9.46 19.80
C GLU A 141 23.63 -8.12 20.56
N ASN A 142 22.78 -7.14 20.19
CA ASN A 142 22.69 -5.86 20.91
C ASN A 142 22.08 -5.98 22.31
N ILE A 143 21.09 -6.85 22.51
CA ILE A 143 20.51 -7.13 23.83
C ILE A 143 21.55 -7.79 24.74
N HIS A 144 22.34 -8.70 24.17
CA HIS A 144 23.41 -9.35 24.90
C HIS A 144 24.54 -8.34 25.26
N VAL A 145 24.98 -7.47 24.33
CA VAL A 145 25.96 -6.38 24.57
C VAL A 145 25.56 -5.42 25.68
N THR A 146 24.32 -4.95 25.63
CA THR A 146 23.79 -4.06 26.69
C THR A 146 23.68 -4.76 28.04
N HIS A 147 23.51 -6.08 28.10
CA HIS A 147 23.43 -6.80 29.37
C HIS A 147 24.79 -6.97 30.05
N TYR A 148 25.91 -7.07 29.31
CA TYR A 148 27.24 -7.12 29.92
C TYR A 148 27.75 -5.74 30.33
N GLU A 149 27.41 -4.69 29.57
CA GLU A 149 27.82 -3.32 29.87
C GLU A 149 27.11 -2.75 31.10
N ASN A 150 25.87 -3.19 31.37
CA ASN A 150 25.19 -2.83 32.61
C ASN A 150 25.75 -3.58 33.84
N ILE A 151 26.20 -4.83 33.71
CA ILE A 151 26.75 -5.60 34.85
C ILE A 151 28.10 -5.01 35.31
N THR A 152 28.96 -4.60 34.39
CA THR A 152 30.26 -4.00 34.74
C THR A 152 30.13 -2.61 35.39
N VAL A 153 29.04 -1.88 35.13
CA VAL A 153 28.78 -0.58 35.77
C VAL A 153 28.35 -0.74 37.24
N TYR A 154 27.61 -1.79 37.59
CA TYR A 154 27.23 -2.04 39.00
C TYR A 154 28.38 -2.60 39.84
N GLU A 155 29.33 -3.31 39.23
CA GLU A 155 30.48 -3.86 39.96
C GLU A 155 31.54 -2.79 40.30
N ASN A 156 31.63 -1.72 39.49
CA ASN A 156 32.56 -0.62 39.73
C ASN A 156 32.04 0.48 40.68
N ASN A 157 30.76 0.46 41.04
CA ASN A 157 30.11 1.45 41.92
C ASN A 157 29.82 0.90 43.34
N ALA A 158 30.30 -0.30 43.65
CA ALA A 158 30.09 -0.99 44.94
C ALA A 158 31.38 -1.10 45.79
N ILE A 159 32.43 -0.33 45.46
CA ILE A 159 33.67 -0.20 46.26
C ILE A 159 33.82 1.25 46.70
#